data_AF-A0A430BWX2-F1
#
_entry.id   AF-A0A430BWX2-F1
#
_cell.length_a   1.000
_cell.length_b   1.000
_cell.length_c   1.000
_cell.angle_alpha   90.00
_cell.angle_beta   90.00
_cell.angle_gamma   90.00
#
_symmetry.space_group_name_H-M   'P 1'
#
loop_
_entity.id
_entity.type
_entity.pdbx_description
1 polymer ?
#
loop_
_entity_poly.entity_id
_entity_poly.type
_entity_poly.pdbx_seq_one_letter_code
_entity_poly.pdbx_strand_id
1 'polypeptide(L)'
;MADSFILHVDGQAEIERALFLLSSKADNLAPLMDVIGTYLESDVSDNFKGEHSPAGVPWQKSARAIATGGKTLQDSRRLFMSITHRADAHSVEVGTNVVYARRHNQGWNGTEQVASHSRVLREVFGVELAAPIVVTVKAHSRKANTPKREFLGMSPGVQQDILGEVADYLGVAP
;
A
#
# COMPACT_ATOMS: atom_id res chain seq x y z
N MET A 1 11.35 24.18 13.70
CA MET A 1 10.94 25.57 14.01
C MET A 1 9.46 25.49 14.26
N ALA A 2 9.02 25.67 15.51
CA ALA A 2 7.61 25.79 15.82
C ALA A 2 7.20 27.22 15.49
N ASP A 3 6.33 27.41 14.50
CA ASP A 3 5.72 28.71 14.27
C ASP A 3 4.83 29.03 15.47
N SER A 4 5.21 30.04 16.25
CA SER A 4 4.44 30.48 17.41
C SER A 4 3.29 31.38 16.94
N PHE A 5 2.06 30.89 17.00
CA PHE A 5 0.86 31.74 16.92
C PHE A 5 0.61 32.35 18.30
N ILE A 6 0.85 33.66 18.45
CA ILE A 6 0.50 34.41 19.67
C ILE A 6 -0.71 35.30 19.34
N LEU A 7 -1.87 34.95 19.89
CA LEU A 7 -3.11 35.73 19.80
C LEU A 7 -3.60 36.00 21.23
N HIS A 8 -3.64 37.27 21.63
CA HIS A 8 -4.27 37.71 22.88
C HIS A 8 -5.77 37.90 22.62
N VAL A 9 -6.60 37.12 23.32
CA VAL A 9 -8.05 37.27 23.32
C VAL A 9 -8.46 37.44 24.78
N ASP A 10 -8.70 38.69 25.21
CA ASP A 10 -9.14 38.97 26.58
C ASP A 10 -10.67 38.97 26.66
N GLY A 11 -11.22 38.24 27.63
CA GLY A 11 -12.63 38.37 28.04
C GLY A 11 -13.65 37.53 27.25
N GLN A 12 -13.19 36.56 26.45
CA GLN A 12 -14.07 35.63 25.72
C GLN A 12 -13.73 34.17 26.05
N ALA A 13 -14.21 33.71 27.21
CA ALA A 13 -13.94 32.37 27.76
C ALA A 13 -14.28 31.21 26.79
N GLU A 14 -15.22 31.41 25.87
CA GLU A 14 -15.56 30.42 24.84
C GLU A 14 -14.45 30.28 23.78
N ILE A 15 -13.83 31.40 23.36
CA ILE A 15 -12.75 31.40 22.37
C ILE A 15 -11.47 30.79 22.98
N GLU A 16 -11.13 31.16 24.20
CA GLU A 16 -9.97 30.60 24.91
C GLU A 16 -10.08 29.07 25.06
N ARG A 17 -11.28 28.57 25.40
CA ARG A 17 -11.55 27.12 25.47
C ARG A 17 -11.40 26.45 24.11
N ALA A 18 -11.96 27.04 23.05
CA ALA A 18 -11.86 26.48 21.71
C ALA A 18 -10.41 26.43 21.22
N LEU A 19 -9.63 27.49 21.45
CA LEU A 19 -8.21 27.55 21.09
C LEU A 19 -7.36 26.55 21.89
N PHE A 20 -7.61 26.41 23.20
CA PHE A 20 -6.95 25.41 24.03
C PHE A 20 -7.23 23.99 23.54
N LEU A 21 -8.49 23.69 23.21
CA LEU A 21 -8.88 22.38 22.67
C LEU A 21 -8.19 22.10 21.32
N LEU A 22 -8.18 23.08 20.42
CA LEU A 22 -7.49 22.95 19.13
C LEU A 22 -5.98 22.71 19.31
N SER A 23 -5.31 23.51 20.16
CA SER A 23 -3.89 23.31 20.47
C SER A 23 -3.64 21.91 21.04
N SER A 24 -4.45 21.48 22.00
CA SER A 24 -4.28 20.17 22.63
C SER A 24 -4.46 19.00 21.65
N LYS A 25 -5.35 19.15 20.66
CA LYS A 25 -5.56 18.16 19.59
C LYS A 25 -4.41 18.17 18.58
N ALA A 26 -3.84 19.34 18.29
CA ALA A 26 -2.69 19.49 17.39
C ALA A 26 -1.38 18.97 18.01
N ASP A 27 -1.24 18.99 19.33
CA ASP A 27 -0.04 18.50 20.03
C ASP A 27 0.17 16.99 19.86
N ASN A 28 -0.89 16.22 19.67
CA ASN A 28 -0.81 14.78 19.42
C ASN A 28 -1.88 14.33 18.42
N LEU A 29 -1.50 14.27 17.13
CA LEU A 29 -2.37 13.76 16.08
C LEU A 29 -2.30 12.24 15.93
N ALA A 30 -1.57 11.52 16.79
CA ALA A 30 -1.43 10.06 16.65
C ALA A 30 -2.79 9.33 16.60
N PRO A 31 -3.82 9.69 17.38
CA PRO A 31 -5.15 9.09 17.24
C PRO A 31 -5.77 9.33 15.86
N LEU A 32 -5.66 10.55 15.32
CA LEU A 32 -6.14 10.86 13.97
C LEU A 32 -5.36 10.09 12.91
N MET A 33 -4.03 10.03 13.03
CA MET A 33 -3.15 9.34 12.09
C MET A 33 -3.42 7.82 12.06
N ASP A 34 -3.74 7.21 13.19
CA ASP A 34 -4.15 5.80 13.31
C ASP A 34 -5.47 5.51 12.57
N VAL A 35 -6.45 6.39 12.73
CA VAL A 35 -7.74 6.29 12.01
C VAL A 35 -7.53 6.48 10.50
N ILE A 36 -6.75 7.48 10.08
CA ILE A 36 -6.39 7.68 8.66
C ILE A 36 -5.68 6.43 8.10
N GLY A 37 -4.75 5.85 8.87
CA GLY A 37 -4.06 4.62 8.50
C GLY A 37 -5.01 3.45 8.26
N THR A 38 -6.04 3.33 9.10
CA THR A 38 -7.10 2.31 8.94
C THR A 38 -7.91 2.52 7.66
N TYR A 39 -8.27 3.76 7.32
CA TYR A 39 -8.94 4.05 6.04
C TYR A 39 -8.07 3.68 4.84
N LEU A 40 -6.78 4.02 4.87
CA LEU A 40 -5.83 3.69 3.82
C LEU A 40 -5.59 2.17 3.68
N GLU A 41 -5.50 1.44 4.79
CA GLU A 41 -5.46 -0.03 4.76
C GLU A 41 -6.71 -0.63 4.12
N SER A 42 -7.88 -0.10 4.47
CA SER A 42 -9.15 -0.53 3.87
C SER A 42 -9.18 -0.25 2.37
N ASP A 43 -8.72 0.93 1.92
CA ASP A 43 -8.63 1.28 0.51
C ASP A 43 -7.76 0.30 -0.27
N VAL A 44 -6.57 -0.01 0.27
CA VAL A 44 -5.66 -1.00 -0.32
C VAL A 44 -6.36 -2.36 -0.38
N SER A 45 -7.01 -2.79 0.69
CA SER A 45 -7.76 -4.04 0.73
C SER A 45 -8.84 -4.09 -0.37
N ASP A 46 -9.55 -3.00 -0.58
CA ASP A 46 -10.61 -2.91 -1.59
C ASP A 46 -10.06 -2.88 -3.01
N ASN A 47 -8.92 -2.21 -3.25
CA ASN A 47 -8.17 -2.29 -4.50
C ASN A 47 -7.77 -3.74 -4.84
N PHE A 48 -7.30 -4.51 -3.86
CA PHE A 48 -7.05 -5.95 -4.04
C PHE A 48 -8.33 -6.73 -4.32
N LYS A 49 -9.42 -6.49 -3.60
CA LYS A 49 -10.69 -7.18 -3.84
C LYS A 49 -11.25 -6.87 -5.23
N GLY A 50 -11.15 -5.63 -5.67
CA GLY A 50 -11.64 -5.15 -6.97
C GLY A 50 -10.69 -5.41 -8.14
N GLU A 51 -9.45 -5.86 -7.89
CA GLU A 51 -8.39 -6.01 -8.89
C GLU A 51 -8.15 -4.71 -9.69
N HIS A 52 -8.12 -3.56 -9.02
CA HIS A 52 -7.89 -2.26 -9.64
C HIS A 52 -6.95 -1.38 -8.81
N SER A 53 -6.41 -0.33 -9.44
CA SER A 53 -5.66 0.70 -8.74
C SER A 53 -6.57 1.62 -7.91
N PRO A 54 -6.01 2.44 -7.01
CA PRO A 54 -6.78 3.46 -6.29
C PRO A 54 -7.54 4.43 -7.22
N ALA A 55 -7.02 4.64 -8.44
CA ALA A 55 -7.68 5.42 -9.49
C ALA A 55 -8.79 4.65 -10.24
N GLY A 56 -9.12 3.43 -9.82
CA GLY A 56 -10.12 2.57 -10.43
C GLY A 56 -9.67 1.86 -11.72
N VAL A 57 -8.38 1.92 -12.08
CA VAL A 57 -7.90 1.29 -13.31
C VAL A 57 -7.70 -0.21 -13.08
N PRO A 58 -8.38 -1.10 -13.83
CA PRO A 58 -8.24 -2.55 -13.64
C PRO A 58 -6.82 -3.04 -13.87
N TRP A 59 -6.35 -3.94 -13.01
CA TRP A 59 -5.04 -4.56 -13.16
C TRP A 59 -5.01 -5.57 -14.29
N GLN A 60 -3.87 -5.64 -14.97
CA GLN A 60 -3.63 -6.75 -15.90
C GLN A 60 -3.61 -8.08 -15.13
N LYS A 61 -4.52 -8.99 -15.49
CA LYS A 61 -4.62 -10.31 -14.89
C LYS A 61 -3.31 -11.08 -14.98
N SER A 62 -2.96 -11.78 -13.89
CA SER A 62 -1.81 -12.69 -13.92
C SER A 62 -2.12 -13.96 -14.72
N ALA A 63 -1.09 -14.57 -15.31
CA ALA A 63 -1.24 -15.84 -16.03
C ALA A 63 -1.91 -16.93 -15.16
N ARG A 64 -1.54 -16.99 -13.87
CA ARG A 64 -2.18 -17.89 -12.89
C ARG A 64 -3.65 -17.56 -12.69
N ALA A 65 -4.00 -16.29 -12.47
CA ALA A 65 -5.39 -15.86 -12.33
C ALA A 65 -6.25 -16.25 -13.54
N ILE A 66 -5.68 -16.15 -14.76
CA ILE A 66 -6.34 -16.59 -15.99
C ILE A 66 -6.52 -18.11 -16.01
N ALA A 67 -5.47 -18.87 -15.70
CA ALA A 67 -5.49 -20.33 -15.79
C ALA A 67 -6.38 -21.01 -14.73
N THR A 68 -6.45 -20.45 -13.52
CA THR A 68 -7.15 -21.08 -12.38
C THR A 68 -8.43 -20.37 -11.97
N GLY A 69 -8.77 -19.24 -12.60
CA GLY A 69 -9.91 -18.40 -12.21
C GLY A 69 -9.73 -17.65 -10.88
N GLY A 70 -8.50 -17.55 -10.36
CA GLY A 70 -8.19 -16.83 -9.11
C GLY A 70 -8.00 -15.33 -9.29
N LYS A 71 -7.75 -14.60 -8.19
CA LYS A 71 -7.44 -13.15 -8.22
C LYS A 71 -5.95 -12.87 -8.36
N THR A 72 -5.64 -11.81 -9.09
CA THR A 72 -4.28 -11.30 -9.31
C THR A 72 -3.69 -10.78 -8.00
N LEU A 73 -2.38 -11.04 -7.79
CA LEU A 73 -1.64 -10.76 -6.55
C LEU A 73 -2.16 -11.42 -5.26
N GLN A 74 -3.11 -12.35 -5.37
CA GLN A 74 -3.75 -13.02 -4.24
C GLN A 74 -3.67 -14.55 -4.39
N ASP A 75 -2.46 -15.10 -4.52
CA ASP A 75 -2.28 -16.55 -4.60
C ASP A 75 -2.36 -17.17 -3.21
N SER A 76 -1.32 -16.97 -2.42
CA SER A 76 -1.31 -17.27 -0.99
C SER A 76 -1.95 -16.17 -0.14
N ARG A 77 -2.38 -15.06 -0.75
CA ARG A 77 -2.81 -13.82 -0.07
C ARG A 77 -1.75 -13.19 0.85
N ARG A 78 -0.48 -13.63 0.81
CA ARG A 78 0.60 -13.09 1.66
C ARG A 78 0.75 -11.57 1.52
N LEU A 79 0.75 -11.05 0.28
CA LEU A 79 0.89 -9.61 0.06
C LEU A 79 -0.29 -8.85 0.65
N PHE A 80 -1.51 -9.28 0.32
CA PHE A 80 -2.76 -8.72 0.83
C PHE A 80 -2.78 -8.66 2.36
N MET A 81 -2.43 -9.77 3.04
CA MET A 81 -2.44 -9.86 4.51
C MET A 81 -1.26 -9.14 5.19
N SER A 82 -0.26 -8.70 4.43
CA SER A 82 0.93 -8.03 4.98
C SER A 82 0.86 -6.51 4.93
N ILE A 83 -0.21 -5.95 4.37
CA ILE A 83 -0.42 -4.50 4.34
C ILE A 83 -0.76 -4.06 5.75
N THR A 84 -0.07 -3.04 6.23
CA THR A 84 -0.30 -2.45 7.55
C THR A 84 0.15 -0.98 7.52
N HIS A 85 -0.25 -0.21 8.52
CA HIS A 85 0.18 1.16 8.73
C HIS A 85 1.01 1.35 10.00
N ARG A 86 1.74 2.47 10.03
CA ARG A 86 2.37 3.01 11.23
C ARG A 86 1.99 4.47 11.33
N ALA A 87 1.39 4.84 12.45
CA ALA A 87 1.02 6.21 12.77
C ALA A 87 1.96 6.78 13.84
N ASP A 88 2.30 8.06 13.71
CA ASP A 88 2.92 8.87 14.74
C ASP A 88 2.15 10.19 14.94
N ALA A 89 2.67 11.10 15.77
CA ALA A 89 2.00 12.35 16.11
C ALA A 89 1.84 13.32 14.92
N HIS A 90 2.47 13.06 13.78
CA HIS A 90 2.55 13.99 12.65
C HIS A 90 2.32 13.34 11.29
N SER A 91 2.38 12.01 11.19
CA SER A 91 2.32 11.29 9.93
C SER A 91 1.77 9.87 10.07
N VAL A 92 1.32 9.33 8.94
CA VAL A 92 0.97 7.93 8.80
C VAL A 92 1.61 7.35 7.55
N GLU A 93 2.21 6.17 7.69
CA GLU A 93 2.82 5.40 6.61
C GLU A 93 2.05 4.11 6.41
N VAL A 94 1.69 3.76 5.17
CA VAL A 94 1.04 2.48 4.82
C VAL A 94 1.90 1.70 3.86
N GLY A 95 2.09 0.41 4.13
CA GLY A 95 2.95 -0.42 3.29
C GLY A 95 3.05 -1.87 3.72
N THR A 96 4.11 -2.53 3.27
CA THR A 96 4.40 -3.95 3.54
C THR A 96 5.90 -4.20 3.46
N ASN A 97 6.38 -5.20 4.20
CA ASN A 97 7.76 -5.68 4.14
C ASN A 97 8.01 -6.72 3.02
N VAL A 98 6.99 -7.03 2.22
CA VAL A 98 7.10 -8.02 1.15
C VAL A 98 7.93 -7.48 -0.01
N VAL A 99 9.08 -8.10 -0.28
CA VAL A 99 10.09 -7.62 -1.25
C VAL A 99 9.52 -7.39 -2.66
N TYR A 100 8.60 -8.24 -3.12
CA TYR A 100 8.01 -8.10 -4.46
C TYR A 100 6.90 -7.05 -4.55
N ALA A 101 6.46 -6.47 -3.42
CA ALA A 101 5.39 -5.48 -3.34
C ALA A 101 5.71 -4.25 -4.19
N ARG A 102 6.91 -3.66 -3.98
CA ARG A 102 7.36 -2.49 -4.74
C ARG A 102 7.34 -2.73 -6.25
N ARG A 103 7.85 -3.88 -6.68
CA ARG A 103 7.91 -4.25 -8.11
C ARG A 103 6.54 -4.33 -8.75
N HIS A 104 5.54 -4.83 -8.03
CA HIS A 104 4.16 -4.83 -8.52
C HIS A 104 3.51 -3.45 -8.44
N ASN A 105 3.70 -2.72 -7.34
CA ASN A 105 3.09 -1.40 -7.17
C ASN A 105 3.56 -0.40 -8.24
N GLN A 106 4.85 -0.42 -8.58
CA GLN A 106 5.46 0.52 -9.54
C GLN A 106 5.53 -0.06 -10.96
N GLY A 107 5.43 -1.37 -11.11
CA GLY A 107 5.80 -2.06 -12.35
C GLY A 107 7.32 -2.09 -12.55
N TRP A 108 7.77 -2.86 -13.55
CA TRP A 108 9.16 -2.89 -13.97
C TRP A 108 9.29 -3.28 -15.43
N ASN A 109 10.11 -2.57 -16.18
CA ASN A 109 10.52 -2.98 -17.52
C ASN A 109 12.01 -2.72 -17.70
N GLY A 110 12.79 -3.76 -17.95
CA GLY A 110 14.22 -3.63 -18.14
C GLY A 110 14.98 -4.94 -18.04
N THR A 111 16.30 -4.87 -18.25
CA THR A 111 17.20 -6.00 -18.08
C THR A 111 17.65 -6.08 -16.62
N GLU A 112 17.66 -7.28 -16.05
CA GLU A 112 18.16 -7.53 -14.71
C GLU A 112 19.09 -8.75 -14.68
N GLN A 113 20.04 -8.72 -13.75
CA GLN A 113 20.93 -9.83 -13.48
C GLN A 113 20.26 -10.83 -12.55
N VAL A 114 20.25 -12.09 -12.96
CA VAL A 114 19.80 -13.21 -12.14
C VAL A 114 21.04 -13.96 -11.68
N ALA A 115 21.20 -14.09 -10.37
CA ALA A 115 22.27 -14.89 -9.78
C ALA A 115 22.12 -16.37 -10.14
N SER A 116 23.21 -17.13 -10.04
CA SER A 116 23.17 -18.57 -10.25
C SER A 116 22.22 -19.22 -9.24
N HIS A 117 21.40 -20.15 -9.71
CA HIS A 117 20.40 -20.83 -8.89
C HIS A 117 20.13 -22.23 -9.41
N SER A 118 19.57 -23.08 -8.55
CA SER A 118 19.14 -24.43 -8.92
C SER A 118 17.71 -24.40 -9.46
N ARG A 119 17.48 -25.11 -10.55
CA ARG A 119 16.16 -25.29 -11.15
C ARG A 119 15.84 -26.77 -11.25
N VAL A 120 14.62 -27.14 -10.85
CA VAL A 120 14.09 -28.48 -11.06
C VAL A 120 13.48 -28.54 -12.47
N LEU A 121 14.00 -29.42 -13.31
CA LEU A 121 13.45 -29.71 -14.62
C LEU A 121 12.61 -30.99 -14.55
N ARG A 122 11.38 -30.91 -15.04
CA ARG A 122 10.48 -32.06 -15.22
C ARG A 122 10.38 -32.48 -16.69
N GLU A 123 10.75 -31.58 -17.58
CA GLU A 123 10.67 -31.74 -19.02
C GLU A 123 11.90 -31.08 -19.64
N VAL A 124 12.43 -31.68 -20.70
CA VAL A 124 13.53 -31.14 -21.49
C VAL A 124 13.21 -31.33 -22.96
N PHE A 125 13.26 -30.26 -23.75
CA PHE A 125 12.96 -30.28 -25.19
C PHE A 125 11.60 -30.89 -25.56
N GLY A 126 10.55 -30.70 -24.73
CA GLY A 126 9.23 -31.29 -24.99
C GLY A 126 9.06 -32.71 -24.46
N VAL A 127 10.10 -33.33 -23.90
CA VAL A 127 10.07 -34.70 -23.39
C VAL A 127 10.02 -34.71 -21.87
N GLU A 128 8.98 -35.32 -21.31
CA GLU A 128 8.84 -35.52 -19.87
C GLU A 128 9.89 -36.51 -19.35
N LEU A 129 10.55 -36.16 -18.26
CA LEU A 129 11.59 -37.00 -17.66
C LEU A 129 10.96 -38.03 -16.71
N ALA A 130 11.52 -39.25 -16.70
CA ALA A 130 11.09 -40.31 -15.78
C ALA A 130 11.24 -39.92 -14.29
N ALA A 131 12.20 -39.05 -13.98
CA ALA A 131 12.35 -38.44 -12.67
C ALA A 131 12.82 -36.97 -12.82
N PRO A 132 12.39 -36.05 -11.94
CA PRO A 132 12.85 -34.67 -11.97
C PRO A 132 14.36 -34.57 -11.71
N ILE A 133 15.06 -33.78 -12.52
CA ILE A 133 16.49 -33.49 -12.33
C ILE A 133 16.69 -32.07 -11.80
N VAL A 134 17.72 -31.87 -10.98
CA VAL A 134 18.12 -30.55 -10.47
C VAL A 134 19.33 -30.07 -11.25
N VAL A 135 19.19 -28.94 -11.94
CA VAL A 135 20.29 -28.32 -12.70
C VAL A 135 20.68 -26.99 -12.10
N THR A 136 21.98 -26.69 -12.11
CA THR A 136 22.47 -25.35 -11.73
C THR A 136 22.47 -24.45 -12.96
N VAL A 137 21.64 -23.41 -12.92
CA VAL A 137 21.61 -22.35 -13.91
C VAL A 137 22.66 -21.31 -13.52
N LYS A 138 23.60 -21.03 -14.43
CA LYS A 138 24.62 -19.99 -14.21
C LYS A 138 23.98 -18.60 -14.16
N ALA A 139 24.68 -17.65 -13.53
CA ALA A 139 24.25 -16.26 -13.53
C ALA A 139 24.12 -15.74 -14.96
N HIS A 140 23.04 -15.01 -15.23
CA HIS A 140 22.72 -14.50 -16.57
C HIS A 140 21.84 -13.25 -16.49
N SER A 141 21.75 -12.52 -17.60
CA SER A 141 20.85 -11.39 -17.76
C SER A 141 19.50 -11.86 -18.32
N ARG A 142 18.40 -11.29 -17.82
CA ARG A 142 17.07 -11.48 -18.43
C ARG A 142 16.36 -10.16 -18.64
N LYS A 143 15.52 -10.09 -19.66
CA LYS A 143 14.55 -9.01 -19.83
C LYS A 143 13.33 -9.32 -18.98
N ALA A 144 13.03 -8.47 -18.01
CA ALA A 144 11.86 -8.58 -17.16
C ALA A 144 10.83 -7.49 -17.53
N ASN A 145 9.57 -7.89 -17.68
CA ASN A 145 8.45 -7.01 -17.92
C ASN A 145 7.33 -7.35 -16.93
N THR A 146 7.34 -6.68 -15.78
CA THR A 146 6.31 -6.80 -14.75
C THR A 146 5.32 -5.64 -14.93
N PRO A 147 4.04 -5.90 -15.26
CA PRO A 147 3.06 -4.83 -15.39
C PRO A 147 2.83 -4.16 -14.03
N LYS A 148 2.61 -2.84 -14.08
CA LYS A 148 2.23 -2.03 -12.91
C LYS A 148 0.84 -2.46 -12.43
N ARG A 149 0.75 -2.76 -11.15
CA ARG A 149 -0.47 -3.11 -10.39
C ARG A 149 -0.41 -2.32 -9.10
N GLU A 150 -0.68 -1.04 -9.22
CA GLU A 150 -0.66 -0.10 -8.11
C GLU A 150 -1.80 -0.44 -7.17
N PHE A 151 -1.46 -0.66 -5.90
CA PHE A 151 -2.42 -0.92 -4.83
C PHE A 151 -2.27 0.08 -3.69
N LEU A 152 -1.10 0.72 -3.56
CA LEU A 152 -0.89 1.84 -2.64
C LEU A 152 -1.27 3.15 -3.32
N GLY A 153 -2.00 3.99 -2.60
CA GLY A 153 -2.46 5.30 -3.00
C GLY A 153 -3.72 5.65 -2.24
N MET A 154 -4.43 6.67 -2.70
CA MET A 154 -5.68 7.12 -2.10
C MET A 154 -6.73 7.17 -3.21
N SER A 155 -7.79 6.38 -3.05
CA SER A 155 -8.95 6.50 -3.93
C SER A 155 -9.73 7.79 -3.66
N PRO A 156 -10.48 8.32 -4.65
CA PRO A 156 -11.28 9.53 -4.45
C PRO A 156 -12.31 9.42 -3.31
N GLY A 157 -12.87 8.22 -3.08
CA GLY A 157 -13.82 7.99 -1.99
C GLY A 157 -13.15 8.13 -0.63
N VAL A 158 -12.04 7.40 -0.44
CA VAL A 158 -11.27 7.43 0.81
C VAL A 158 -10.68 8.81 1.10
N GLN A 159 -10.34 9.58 0.06
CA GLN A 159 -9.95 10.98 0.24
C GLN A 159 -11.06 11.81 0.93
N GLN A 160 -12.32 11.62 0.56
CA GLN A 160 -13.43 12.33 1.19
C GLN A 160 -13.68 11.85 2.61
N ASP A 161 -13.57 10.54 2.86
CA ASP A 161 -13.73 9.97 4.19
C ASP A 161 -12.67 10.52 5.15
N ILE A 162 -11.41 10.59 4.71
CA ILE A 162 -10.31 11.19 5.48
C ILE A 162 -10.57 12.68 5.75
N LEU A 163 -11.05 13.44 4.76
CA LEU A 163 -11.37 14.85 4.95
C LEU A 163 -12.49 15.05 5.98
N GLY A 164 -13.51 14.19 5.95
CA GLY A 164 -14.58 14.16 6.96
C GLY A 164 -14.03 13.86 8.35
N GLU A 165 -13.18 12.83 8.47
CA GLU A 165 -12.54 12.47 9.75
C GLU A 165 -11.68 13.61 10.30
N VAL A 166 -10.93 14.31 9.45
CA VAL A 166 -10.14 15.47 9.86
C VAL A 166 -11.04 16.61 10.36
N ALA A 167 -12.15 16.89 9.67
CA ALA A 167 -13.11 17.91 10.07
C ALA A 167 -13.74 17.60 11.45
N ASP A 168 -14.20 16.36 11.61
CA ASP A 168 -14.77 15.85 12.87
C ASP A 168 -13.74 15.88 14.00
N TYR A 169 -12.50 15.46 13.72
CA TYR A 169 -11.41 15.50 14.69
C TYR A 169 -11.12 16.92 15.16
N LEU A 170 -11.13 17.91 14.26
CA LEU A 170 -10.96 19.32 14.62
C LEU A 170 -12.20 19.92 15.30
N GLY A 171 -13.34 19.24 15.27
CA GLY A 171 -14.61 19.76 15.78
C GLY A 171 -15.19 20.88 14.91
N VAL A 172 -14.75 20.95 13.65
CA VAL A 172 -15.29 21.85 12.64
C VAL A 172 -16.28 21.01 11.86
N ALA A 173 -17.56 21.02 12.26
CA ALA A 173 -18.58 20.33 11.48
C ALA A 173 -18.56 20.84 10.02
N PRO A 174 -18.79 19.97 9.02
CA PRO A 174 -18.77 20.35 7.60
C PRO A 174 -19.84 21.39 7.24
#